data_AF-A0A182MUT4-F1
#
_entry.id   AF-A0A182MUT4-F1
#
_cell.length_a   1.000
_cell.length_b   1.000
_cell.length_c   1.000
_cell.angle_alpha   90.00
_cell.angle_beta   90.00
_cell.angle_gamma   90.00
#
_symmetry.space_group_name_H-M   'P 1'
#
loop_
_entity.id
_entity.type
_entity.pdbx_description
1 polymer ?
#
loop_
_entity_poly.entity_id
_entity_poly.type
_entity_poly.pdbx_seq_one_letter_code
_entity_poly.pdbx_strand_id
1 'polypeptide(L)'
;MASEHKVTPSVSLYLNAACDLAKEIENAAKANCSSVTVPIVHWNFNREFVREPLRSKHVQFTRSDLLLSSSQWAHKVICRIGDNLDLDSPIDHIRKQAERTIRQEMSFAEHLLQNGYLYTRLTKANCTNFARTVGCVLTRGTLLVEVPLSNPKLTQSNWRRDIGDEEQEEVENPWHWWNNFRMHADGNSVLKVALELTADVPQQNEIYRWLGEPIDAIVLPANIFLTNAKNYPVLSKTHQSLVNLLYRTFGCHFILKANPNDGHIGHYVDYIRHTIQYNYRRDPAQGYEDYLQNPLQPLYDNLDSVTYEVFENDPVKYIFYQNAIEQALLDRVPEDERETKTSIIMVVGGGRGPLVRAALNASKTTNCKVKVYVIEKNPNAIVTLTAHINELWLDGKVELISTDMREFNPPEKADILVSELLGSFGDNELSPECLDGAQKHLKEDGISIPCKSTSYINPCFASKVYNQARTLERNMHSKDRVISSRHMEQVYVAYQKNAFHIDDPQELFEFVHPNRDTDPIDNSRYKTVRFRASIDCVMNGFTGYFDTVLYKDIILSIHPFTHTKGLISWFSMFVPLTEPVQLKKGDEITLHFWRCIATHKVWYEWCLSEPIKTHVHNIDGRGHPIWQ
;
A
#
# COMPACT_ATOMS: atom_id res chain seq x y z
N MET A 1 32.87 2.56 4.00
CA MET A 1 32.17 3.57 3.17
C MET A 1 31.28 2.82 2.19
N ALA A 2 30.02 2.57 2.56
CA ALA A 2 29.06 1.97 1.64
C ALA A 2 28.77 3.00 0.53
N SER A 3 28.87 2.59 -0.73
CA SER A 3 28.50 3.42 -1.87
C SER A 3 27.03 3.81 -1.74
N GLU A 4 26.76 5.09 -1.48
CA GLU A 4 25.40 5.63 -1.56
C GLU A 4 24.85 5.30 -2.94
N HIS A 5 23.92 4.34 -3.01
CA HIS A 5 23.18 4.04 -4.22
C HIS A 5 22.35 5.27 -4.59
N LYS A 6 22.88 6.10 -5.49
CA LYS A 6 22.18 7.27 -6.01
C LYS A 6 21.04 6.78 -6.91
N VAL A 7 19.81 6.94 -6.44
CA VAL A 7 18.63 6.71 -7.26
C VAL A 7 18.66 7.65 -8.46
N THR A 8 18.47 7.09 -9.65
CA THR A 8 18.48 7.87 -10.90
C THR A 8 17.14 7.69 -11.59
N PRO A 9 16.22 8.67 -11.47
CA PRO A 9 14.92 8.56 -12.12
C PRO A 9 15.07 8.57 -13.66
N SER A 10 14.25 7.74 -14.31
CA SER A 10 14.13 7.67 -15.76
C SER A 10 13.28 8.85 -16.26
N VAL A 11 13.74 9.52 -17.31
CA VAL A 11 13.06 10.69 -17.91
C VAL A 11 12.92 10.46 -19.41
N SER A 12 11.69 10.43 -19.91
CA SER A 12 11.35 10.34 -21.32
C SER A 12 11.07 11.73 -21.90
N LEU A 13 11.60 12.04 -23.08
CA LEU A 13 11.27 13.28 -23.79
C LEU A 13 10.02 13.09 -24.66
N TYR A 14 8.99 13.89 -24.42
CA TYR A 14 7.75 13.86 -25.21
C TYR A 14 7.91 14.64 -26.51
N LEU A 15 7.65 13.99 -27.65
CA LEU A 15 7.79 14.58 -28.98
C LEU A 15 6.44 14.61 -29.70
N ASN A 16 6.04 15.77 -30.23
CA ASN A 16 4.81 15.89 -31.02
C ASN A 16 4.88 15.14 -32.36
N ALA A 17 6.07 15.05 -32.94
CA ALA A 17 6.38 14.27 -34.12
C ALA A 17 7.89 13.94 -34.11
N ALA A 18 8.28 12.88 -34.82
CA ALA A 18 9.69 12.52 -34.99
C ALA A 18 9.93 12.18 -36.46
N CYS A 19 10.54 13.10 -37.22
CA CYS A 19 10.86 12.87 -38.64
C CYS A 19 11.89 11.74 -38.79
N ASP A 20 12.97 11.80 -38.02
CA ASP A 20 14.00 10.75 -37.91
C ASP A 20 14.05 10.26 -36.47
N LEU A 21 13.48 9.07 -36.22
CA LEU A 21 13.37 8.53 -34.87
C LEU A 21 14.74 8.24 -34.23
N ALA A 22 15.68 7.72 -35.01
CA ALA A 22 17.00 7.35 -34.50
C ALA A 22 17.76 8.60 -34.05
N LYS A 23 17.69 9.67 -34.85
CA LYS A 23 18.27 10.97 -34.50
C LYS A 23 17.60 11.58 -33.26
N GLU A 24 16.28 11.53 -33.15
CA GLU A 24 15.59 12.06 -31.97
C GLU A 24 15.94 11.29 -30.69
N ILE A 25 16.12 9.96 -30.77
CA ILE A 25 16.62 9.16 -29.65
C ILE A 25 18.03 9.60 -29.25
N GLU A 26 18.91 9.83 -30.22
CA GLU A 26 20.28 10.30 -29.96
C GLU A 26 20.27 11.71 -29.32
N ASN A 27 19.44 12.63 -29.82
CA ASN A 27 19.28 13.97 -29.26
C ASN A 27 18.76 13.93 -27.83
N ALA A 28 17.74 13.10 -27.57
CA ALA A 28 17.20 12.90 -26.23
C ALA A 28 18.28 12.33 -25.29
N ALA A 29 19.09 11.38 -25.76
CA ALA A 29 20.20 10.82 -24.98
C ALA A 29 21.28 11.87 -24.66
N LYS A 30 21.60 12.77 -25.60
CA LYS A 30 22.52 13.92 -25.36
C LYS A 30 21.97 14.87 -24.29
N ALA A 31 20.66 15.02 -24.22
CA ALA A 31 19.96 15.77 -23.17
C ALA A 31 19.70 14.92 -21.90
N ASN A 32 20.43 13.83 -21.70
CA ASN A 32 20.34 12.93 -20.55
C ASN A 32 19.00 12.18 -20.38
N CYS A 33 18.11 12.19 -21.38
CA CYS A 33 16.86 11.43 -21.34
C CYS A 33 17.13 9.94 -21.58
N SER A 34 16.33 9.07 -20.94
CA SER A 34 16.46 7.61 -21.06
C SER A 34 15.73 7.05 -22.29
N SER A 35 14.63 7.69 -22.70
CA SER A 35 13.76 7.30 -23.80
C SER A 35 13.06 8.52 -24.44
N VAL A 36 12.28 8.27 -25.49
CA VAL A 36 11.38 9.25 -26.12
C VAL A 36 9.95 8.74 -26.12
N THR A 37 8.98 9.62 -25.92
CA THR A 37 7.54 9.33 -26.07
C THR A 37 7.07 9.95 -27.38
N VAL A 38 6.73 9.12 -28.37
CA VAL A 38 6.53 9.58 -29.76
C VAL A 38 5.29 8.95 -30.37
N PRO A 39 4.58 9.66 -31.28
CA PRO A 39 3.47 9.07 -32.01
C PRO A 39 3.97 7.99 -32.97
N ILE A 40 3.36 6.81 -32.91
CA ILE A 40 3.68 5.72 -33.85
C ILE A 40 3.17 5.99 -35.26
N VAL A 41 2.19 6.88 -35.42
CA VAL A 41 1.69 7.36 -36.70
C VAL A 41 1.62 8.88 -36.65
N HIS A 42 2.00 9.56 -37.73
CA HIS A 42 1.96 11.02 -37.74
C HIS A 42 0.55 11.54 -37.43
N TRP A 43 0.41 12.40 -36.42
CA TRP A 43 -0.88 12.87 -35.90
C TRP A 43 -1.77 13.58 -36.93
N ASN A 44 -1.18 14.24 -37.95
CA ASN A 44 -1.92 14.84 -39.07
C ASN A 44 -2.30 13.87 -40.21
N PHE A 45 -1.87 12.61 -40.16
CA PHE A 45 -2.13 11.68 -41.25
C PHE A 45 -3.50 11.02 -41.09
N ASN A 46 -4.54 11.58 -41.73
CA ASN A 46 -5.88 11.01 -41.73
C ASN A 46 -5.95 9.77 -42.64
N ARG A 47 -6.31 8.62 -42.06
CA ARG A 47 -6.44 7.34 -42.76
C ARG A 47 -7.84 7.18 -43.36
N GLU A 48 -7.97 6.36 -44.41
CA GLU A 48 -9.26 6.00 -45.02
C GLU A 48 -9.30 4.47 -45.04
N PHE A 49 -10.38 3.87 -44.54
CA PHE A 49 -10.47 2.40 -44.36
C PHE A 49 -11.51 1.75 -45.25
N VAL A 50 -12.35 2.52 -45.94
CA VAL A 50 -13.49 2.01 -46.72
C VAL A 50 -13.35 2.35 -48.20
N ARG A 51 -13.11 3.63 -48.52
CA ARG A 51 -13.26 4.13 -49.88
C ARG A 51 -11.98 4.03 -50.70
N GLU A 52 -12.09 3.45 -51.89
CA GLU A 52 -11.02 3.46 -52.88
C GLU A 52 -10.98 4.80 -53.65
N PRO A 53 -9.80 5.24 -54.14
CA PRO A 53 -8.50 4.56 -54.10
C PRO A 53 -7.68 4.85 -52.83
N LEU A 54 -8.21 5.66 -51.90
CA LEU A 54 -7.48 6.12 -50.72
C LEU A 54 -7.19 4.97 -49.75
N ARG A 55 -8.13 4.04 -49.55
CA ARG A 55 -7.92 2.85 -48.73
C ARG A 55 -6.66 2.08 -49.12
N SER A 56 -6.50 1.76 -50.41
CA SER A 56 -5.32 1.04 -50.89
C SER A 56 -4.02 1.84 -50.72
N LYS A 57 -4.07 3.17 -50.87
CA LYS A 57 -2.89 4.03 -50.66
C LYS A 57 -2.51 4.17 -49.19
N HIS A 58 -3.46 4.09 -48.28
CA HIS A 58 -3.25 4.25 -46.85
C HIS A 58 -2.88 2.94 -46.13
N VAL A 59 -2.61 1.85 -46.86
CA VAL A 59 -2.12 0.58 -46.28
C VAL A 59 -0.74 0.76 -45.64
N GLN A 60 0.16 1.52 -46.27
CA GLN A 60 1.41 1.95 -45.65
C GLN A 60 1.15 3.22 -44.84
N PHE A 61 0.79 3.05 -43.57
CA PHE A 61 0.34 4.15 -42.73
C PHE A 61 1.45 4.77 -41.87
N THR A 62 2.61 4.13 -41.74
CA THR A 62 3.72 4.63 -40.92
C THR A 62 5.08 4.06 -41.32
N ARG A 63 6.10 4.42 -40.55
CA ARG A 63 7.51 3.99 -40.65
C ARG A 63 7.70 2.49 -40.40
N SER A 64 8.77 1.92 -40.94
CA SER A 64 9.12 0.52 -40.71
C SER A 64 9.66 0.30 -39.29
N ASP A 65 9.31 -0.86 -38.73
CA ASP A 65 9.89 -1.47 -37.54
C ASP A 65 11.42 -1.62 -37.62
N LEU A 66 11.96 -1.93 -38.80
CA LEU A 66 13.40 -2.14 -39.04
C LEU A 66 14.28 -0.90 -38.79
N LEU A 67 13.70 0.27 -38.54
CA LEU A 67 14.45 1.48 -38.18
C LEU A 67 15.20 1.33 -36.86
N LEU A 68 14.71 0.49 -35.95
CA LEU A 68 15.32 0.22 -34.66
C LEU A 68 15.31 -1.29 -34.39
N SER A 69 16.28 -1.75 -33.61
CA SER A 69 16.22 -3.10 -33.04
C SER A 69 15.04 -3.25 -32.07
N SER A 70 14.58 -4.48 -31.86
CA SER A 70 13.51 -4.77 -30.89
C SER A 70 13.83 -4.28 -29.47
N SER A 71 15.10 -4.34 -29.07
CA SER A 71 15.57 -3.82 -27.77
C SER A 71 15.46 -2.30 -27.68
N GLN A 72 15.77 -1.57 -28.76
CA GLN A 72 15.60 -0.12 -28.81
C GLN A 72 14.13 0.28 -28.78
N TRP A 73 13.25 -0.43 -29.50
CA TRP A 73 11.81 -0.19 -29.38
C TRP A 73 11.33 -0.37 -27.93
N ALA A 74 11.68 -1.50 -27.29
CA ALA A 74 11.24 -1.80 -25.94
C ALA A 74 11.76 -0.83 -24.86
N HIS A 75 13.00 -0.36 -24.97
CA HIS A 75 13.65 0.41 -23.89
C HIS A 75 13.87 1.89 -24.18
N LYS A 76 13.81 2.31 -25.46
CA LYS A 76 14.07 3.71 -25.86
C LYS A 76 12.82 4.43 -26.37
N VAL A 77 11.71 3.73 -26.58
CA VAL A 77 10.49 4.33 -27.13
C VAL A 77 9.27 4.00 -26.27
N ILE A 78 8.48 5.03 -25.97
CA ILE A 78 7.11 4.91 -25.48
C ILE A 78 6.19 5.24 -26.65
N CYS A 79 5.34 4.30 -27.05
CA CYS A 79 4.50 4.41 -28.24
C CYS A 79 3.22 5.19 -27.93
N ARG A 80 3.12 6.42 -28.44
CA ARG A 80 1.91 7.24 -28.31
C ARG A 80 0.88 6.86 -29.37
N ILE A 81 -0.35 6.66 -28.92
CA ILE A 81 -1.52 6.26 -29.71
C ILE A 81 -2.72 7.17 -29.44
N GLY A 82 -3.63 7.24 -30.40
CA GLY A 82 -4.93 7.88 -30.23
C GLY A 82 -4.89 9.41 -30.31
N ASP A 83 -3.88 9.98 -30.96
CA ASP A 83 -3.76 11.44 -31.09
C ASP A 83 -4.94 12.04 -31.86
N ASN A 84 -5.59 13.04 -31.27
CA ASN A 84 -6.70 13.79 -31.87
C ASN A 84 -7.89 12.94 -32.33
N LEU A 85 -8.15 11.81 -31.67
CA LEU A 85 -9.30 10.96 -31.96
C LEU A 85 -10.46 11.23 -31.02
N ASP A 86 -11.69 11.21 -31.55
CA ASP A 86 -12.91 11.25 -30.75
C ASP A 86 -13.69 9.93 -30.88
N LEU A 87 -13.37 8.99 -30.00
CA LEU A 87 -14.04 7.69 -29.92
C LEU A 87 -15.46 7.78 -29.37
N ASP A 88 -15.81 8.87 -28.69
CA ASP A 88 -17.11 9.09 -28.08
C ASP A 88 -17.92 10.15 -28.84
N SER A 89 -17.54 10.39 -30.10
CA SER A 89 -18.24 11.35 -30.96
C SER A 89 -19.71 10.92 -31.16
N PRO A 90 -20.67 11.86 -31.09
CA PRO A 90 -22.06 11.56 -31.44
C PRO A 90 -22.20 11.21 -32.93
N ILE A 91 -21.26 11.67 -33.76
CA ILE A 91 -21.26 11.47 -35.21
C ILE A 91 -20.71 10.07 -35.53
N ASP A 92 -21.57 9.21 -36.08
CA ASP A 92 -21.28 7.78 -36.30
C ASP A 92 -20.03 7.51 -37.14
N HIS A 93 -19.83 8.26 -38.23
CA HIS A 93 -18.67 8.04 -39.10
C HIS A 93 -17.35 8.46 -38.43
N ILE A 94 -17.34 9.53 -37.63
CA ILE A 94 -16.17 9.97 -36.86
C ILE A 94 -15.82 8.92 -35.82
N ARG A 95 -16.82 8.46 -35.06
CA ARG A 95 -16.65 7.41 -34.06
C ARG A 95 -16.09 6.11 -34.65
N LYS A 96 -16.70 5.58 -35.72
CA LYS A 96 -16.25 4.36 -36.39
C LYS A 96 -14.84 4.51 -36.98
N GLN A 97 -14.52 5.69 -37.50
CA GLN A 97 -13.20 6.01 -38.01
C GLN A 97 -12.15 6.02 -36.89
N ALA A 98 -12.43 6.72 -35.78
CA ALA A 98 -11.57 6.78 -34.60
C ALA A 98 -11.30 5.38 -34.01
N GLU A 99 -12.34 4.54 -33.91
CA GLU A 99 -12.20 3.16 -33.46
C GLU A 99 -11.27 2.32 -34.33
N ARG A 100 -11.40 2.41 -35.66
CA ARG A 100 -10.53 1.67 -36.60
C ARG A 100 -9.10 2.17 -36.52
N THR A 101 -8.94 3.48 -36.44
CA THR A 101 -7.65 4.13 -36.32
C THR A 101 -6.90 3.67 -35.08
N ILE A 102 -7.50 3.75 -33.90
CA ILE A 102 -6.82 3.41 -32.66
C ILE A 102 -6.51 1.90 -32.57
N ARG A 103 -7.40 1.04 -33.10
CA ARG A 103 -7.13 -0.41 -33.15
C ARG A 103 -5.95 -0.75 -34.05
N GLN A 104 -5.82 -0.08 -35.20
CA GLN A 104 -4.65 -0.25 -36.08
C GLN A 104 -3.37 0.21 -35.38
N GLU A 105 -3.42 1.35 -34.68
CA GLU A 105 -2.30 1.87 -33.90
C GLU A 105 -1.89 0.94 -32.76
N MET A 106 -2.84 0.48 -31.94
CA MET A 106 -2.58 -0.48 -30.86
C MET A 106 -1.95 -1.76 -31.40
N SER A 107 -2.51 -2.33 -32.46
CA SER A 107 -1.98 -3.55 -33.08
C SER A 107 -0.54 -3.37 -33.56
N PHE A 108 -0.19 -2.20 -34.11
CA PHE A 108 1.18 -1.93 -34.52
C PHE A 108 2.11 -1.68 -33.34
N ALA A 109 1.67 -0.96 -32.31
CA ALA A 109 2.46 -0.77 -31.09
C ALA A 109 2.79 -2.10 -30.41
N GLU A 110 1.83 -3.02 -30.33
CA GLU A 110 2.04 -4.37 -29.79
C GLU A 110 3.02 -5.20 -30.61
N HIS A 111 3.02 -5.03 -31.94
CA HIS A 111 3.98 -5.65 -32.84
C HIS A 111 5.41 -5.16 -32.57
N LEU A 112 5.58 -3.86 -32.27
CA LEU A 112 6.90 -3.26 -32.01
C LEU A 112 7.46 -3.61 -30.63
N LEU A 113 6.62 -3.55 -29.58
CA LEU A 113 7.11 -3.53 -28.20
C LEU A 113 7.16 -4.91 -27.53
N GLN A 114 6.25 -5.83 -27.88
CA GLN A 114 5.91 -7.04 -27.11
C GLN A 114 5.55 -6.77 -25.64
N ASN A 115 6.48 -6.27 -24.81
CA ASN A 115 6.30 -5.90 -23.40
C ASN A 115 6.88 -4.49 -23.13
N GLY A 116 6.21 -3.44 -23.58
CA GLY A 116 6.65 -2.05 -23.40
C GLY A 116 5.53 -1.10 -22.98
N TYR A 117 5.79 0.20 -23.04
CA TYR A 117 4.82 1.24 -22.68
C TYR A 117 4.11 1.80 -23.91
N LEU A 118 2.78 1.74 -23.89
CA LEU A 118 1.90 2.52 -24.75
C LEU A 118 1.46 3.78 -23.98
N TYR A 119 1.20 4.86 -24.70
CA TYR A 119 0.79 6.13 -24.12
C TYR A 119 -0.44 6.68 -24.84
N THR A 120 -1.45 7.09 -24.08
CA THR A 120 -2.63 7.78 -24.60
C THR A 120 -3.11 8.83 -23.60
N ARG A 121 -4.12 9.63 -23.96
CA ARG A 121 -4.60 10.74 -23.13
C ARG A 121 -6.12 10.75 -22.98
N LEU A 122 -6.59 10.98 -21.76
CA LEU A 122 -7.99 11.29 -21.47
C LEU A 122 -8.20 12.81 -21.49
N THR A 123 -9.27 13.25 -22.16
CA THR A 123 -9.57 14.68 -22.38
C THR A 123 -10.95 15.11 -21.90
N LYS A 124 -11.83 14.18 -21.54
CA LYS A 124 -13.22 14.43 -21.15
C LYS A 124 -13.79 13.29 -20.29
N ALA A 125 -14.84 13.58 -19.53
CA ALA A 125 -15.51 12.58 -18.69
C ALA A 125 -16.22 11.47 -19.48
N ASN A 126 -16.85 11.82 -20.61
CA ASN A 126 -17.48 10.85 -21.49
C ASN A 126 -16.42 10.10 -22.31
N CYS A 127 -16.06 8.91 -21.81
CA CYS A 127 -15.00 8.06 -22.36
C CYS A 127 -15.42 6.58 -22.45
N THR A 128 -16.72 6.28 -22.50
CA THR A 128 -17.23 4.91 -22.44
C THR A 128 -16.80 4.06 -23.64
N ASN A 129 -16.92 4.59 -24.86
CA ASN A 129 -16.49 3.87 -26.06
C ASN A 129 -14.97 3.83 -26.19
N PHE A 130 -14.28 4.87 -25.68
CA PHE A 130 -12.84 4.85 -25.52
C PHE A 130 -12.38 3.71 -24.57
N ALA A 131 -12.97 3.61 -23.38
CA ALA A 131 -12.70 2.55 -22.41
C ALA A 131 -13.01 1.16 -22.98
N ARG A 132 -14.15 0.99 -23.67
CA ARG A 132 -14.50 -0.27 -24.35
C ARG A 132 -13.44 -0.68 -25.39
N THR A 133 -12.92 0.28 -26.14
CA THR A 133 -12.02 0.00 -27.28
C THR A 133 -10.57 -0.16 -26.87
N VAL A 134 -10.14 0.56 -25.83
CA VAL A 134 -8.73 0.64 -25.40
C VAL A 134 -8.53 -0.01 -24.03
N GLY A 135 -9.38 0.28 -23.06
CA GLY A 135 -9.23 -0.16 -21.66
C GLY A 135 -9.60 -1.62 -21.42
N CYS A 136 -10.65 -2.11 -22.08
CA CYS A 136 -11.13 -3.50 -21.92
C CYS A 136 -10.29 -4.52 -22.70
N VAL A 137 -9.46 -4.08 -23.65
CA VAL A 137 -8.63 -4.96 -24.46
C VAL A 137 -7.37 -5.34 -23.68
N LEU A 138 -7.10 -6.64 -23.58
CA LEU A 138 -5.84 -7.15 -23.01
C LEU A 138 -4.69 -6.76 -23.93
N THR A 139 -4.10 -5.60 -23.65
CA THR A 139 -2.96 -5.06 -24.39
C THR A 139 -1.69 -5.75 -23.93
N ARG A 140 -0.77 -6.05 -24.86
CA ARG A 140 0.56 -6.54 -24.49
C ARG A 140 1.43 -5.39 -23.97
N GLY A 141 1.89 -5.47 -22.73
CA GLY A 141 2.67 -4.41 -22.07
C GLY A 141 1.84 -3.58 -21.10
N THR A 142 2.24 -2.32 -20.90
CA THR A 142 1.59 -1.35 -19.98
C THR A 142 0.99 -0.20 -20.78
N LEU A 143 -0.26 0.18 -20.51
CA LEU A 143 -0.88 1.37 -21.11
C LEU A 143 -0.89 2.52 -20.10
N LEU A 144 -0.07 3.53 -20.37
CA LEU A 144 -0.06 4.80 -19.66
C LEU A 144 -1.19 5.69 -20.18
N VAL A 145 -2.11 6.04 -19.30
CA VAL A 145 -3.23 6.94 -19.59
C VAL A 145 -2.95 8.29 -18.93
N GLU A 146 -2.67 9.29 -19.76
CA GLU A 146 -2.42 10.66 -19.31
C GLU A 146 -3.70 11.31 -18.81
N VAL A 147 -3.64 11.83 -17.58
CA VAL A 147 -4.71 12.61 -16.95
C VAL A 147 -4.09 13.81 -16.24
N PRO A 148 -4.59 15.04 -16.46
CA PRO A 148 -4.09 16.22 -15.76
C PRO A 148 -4.54 16.23 -14.31
N LEU A 149 -3.68 16.74 -13.43
CA LEU A 149 -3.95 16.85 -12.00
C LEU A 149 -5.14 17.78 -11.72
N SER A 150 -5.21 18.90 -12.45
CA SER A 150 -6.32 19.87 -12.44
C SER A 150 -6.82 20.07 -13.86
N ASN A 151 -8.11 20.37 -14.04
CA ASN A 151 -8.64 20.58 -15.40
C ASN A 151 -8.11 21.90 -15.99
N PRO A 152 -7.42 21.90 -17.15
CA PRO A 152 -6.94 23.14 -17.77
C PRO A 152 -8.05 24.14 -18.11
N LYS A 153 -9.30 23.68 -18.27
CA LYS A 153 -10.46 24.55 -18.49
C LYS A 153 -10.75 25.47 -17.29
N LEU A 154 -10.39 25.06 -16.07
CA LEU A 154 -10.54 25.92 -14.87
C LEU A 154 -9.76 27.22 -15.05
N THR A 155 -8.47 27.11 -15.38
CA THR A 155 -7.63 28.28 -15.62
C THR A 155 -8.20 29.10 -16.79
N GLN A 156 -8.61 28.47 -17.89
CA GLN A 156 -9.21 29.19 -19.04
C GLN A 156 -10.48 29.95 -18.69
N SER A 157 -11.36 29.36 -17.86
CA SER A 157 -12.61 29.99 -17.44
C SER A 157 -12.36 31.30 -16.69
N ASN A 158 -11.31 31.37 -15.86
CA ASN A 158 -10.92 32.60 -15.15
C ASN A 158 -10.48 33.75 -16.08
N TRP A 159 -10.09 33.45 -17.32
CA TRP A 159 -9.71 34.47 -18.32
C TRP A 159 -10.87 34.88 -19.24
N ARG A 160 -11.99 34.15 -19.23
CA ARG A 160 -13.20 34.51 -19.99
C ARG A 160 -13.91 35.66 -19.26
N ARG A 161 -14.20 36.73 -19.99
CA ARG A 161 -14.97 37.90 -19.50
C ARG A 161 -16.33 38.04 -20.15
N ASP A 162 -16.59 37.19 -21.13
CA ASP A 162 -17.76 37.15 -21.99
C ASP A 162 -18.86 36.21 -21.48
N ILE A 163 -18.61 35.48 -20.37
CA ILE A 163 -19.56 34.58 -19.72
C ILE A 163 -19.76 35.09 -18.29
N GLY A 164 -21.01 35.26 -17.85
CA GLY A 164 -21.34 35.63 -16.46
C GLY A 164 -21.10 34.48 -15.48
N ASP A 165 -20.95 34.77 -14.18
CA ASP A 165 -20.68 33.74 -13.16
C ASP A 165 -21.76 32.64 -13.09
N GLU A 166 -23.02 32.95 -13.45
CA GLU A 166 -24.14 32.00 -13.51
C GLU A 166 -24.13 31.10 -14.76
N GLU A 167 -23.40 31.49 -15.81
CA GLU A 167 -23.27 30.74 -17.08
C GLU A 167 -21.97 29.91 -17.16
N GLN A 168 -21.13 29.95 -16.11
CA GLN A 168 -19.93 29.13 -16.05
C GLN A 168 -20.31 27.66 -15.87
N GLU A 169 -20.05 26.84 -16.90
CA GLU A 169 -20.19 25.39 -16.81
C GLU A 169 -19.34 24.85 -15.64
N GLU A 170 -19.93 23.95 -14.85
CA GLU A 170 -19.20 23.24 -13.80
C GLU A 170 -18.03 22.47 -14.43
N VAL A 171 -16.82 22.88 -14.09
CA VAL A 171 -15.63 22.32 -14.74
C VAL A 171 -15.38 20.91 -14.21
N GLU A 172 -15.45 19.93 -15.12
CA GLU A 172 -15.27 18.52 -14.78
C GLU A 172 -13.95 18.24 -14.04
N ASN A 173 -14.00 17.42 -12.99
CA ASN A 173 -12.80 16.99 -12.28
C ASN A 173 -12.09 15.84 -13.06
N PRO A 174 -10.80 15.96 -13.42
CA PRO A 174 -10.09 14.94 -14.19
C PRO A 174 -10.00 13.58 -13.52
N TRP A 175 -10.06 13.51 -12.18
CA TRP A 175 -10.12 12.22 -11.48
C TRP A 175 -11.36 11.41 -11.87
N HIS A 176 -12.50 12.07 -12.13
CA HIS A 176 -13.69 11.38 -12.63
C HIS A 176 -13.49 10.81 -14.04
N TRP A 177 -12.68 11.46 -14.88
CA TRP A 177 -12.33 10.90 -16.20
C TRP A 177 -11.61 9.57 -16.03
N TRP A 178 -10.61 9.55 -15.14
CA TRP A 178 -9.86 8.33 -14.81
C TRP A 178 -10.75 7.26 -14.19
N ASN A 179 -11.58 7.63 -13.20
CA ASN A 179 -12.48 6.70 -12.51
C ASN A 179 -13.49 6.06 -13.47
N ASN A 180 -14.14 6.88 -14.30
CA ASN A 180 -15.06 6.37 -15.32
C ASN A 180 -14.35 5.42 -16.29
N PHE A 181 -13.16 5.80 -16.77
CA PHE A 181 -12.38 4.99 -17.69
C PHE A 181 -12.01 3.62 -17.09
N ARG A 182 -11.41 3.60 -15.90
CA ARG A 182 -10.96 2.34 -15.26
C ARG A 182 -12.11 1.44 -14.83
N MET A 183 -13.27 2.01 -14.48
CA MET A 183 -14.47 1.27 -14.08
C MET A 183 -15.07 0.51 -15.26
N HIS A 184 -15.17 1.15 -16.44
CA HIS A 184 -15.57 0.44 -17.66
C HIS A 184 -14.55 -0.65 -18.07
N ALA A 185 -13.27 -0.47 -17.71
CA ALA A 185 -12.21 -1.43 -17.98
C ALA A 185 -12.08 -2.56 -16.92
N ASP A 186 -13.02 -2.66 -15.97
CA ASP A 186 -13.02 -3.68 -14.90
C ASP A 186 -11.69 -3.80 -14.14
N GLY A 187 -11.05 -2.65 -13.87
CA GLY A 187 -9.79 -2.59 -13.12
C GLY A 187 -8.65 -3.40 -13.77
N ASN A 188 -8.59 -3.42 -15.11
CA ASN A 188 -7.49 -4.03 -15.86
C ASN A 188 -6.12 -3.55 -15.35
N SER A 189 -5.31 -4.47 -14.84
CA SER A 189 -4.04 -4.18 -14.15
C SER A 189 -2.95 -3.62 -15.06
N VAL A 190 -3.11 -3.77 -16.39
CA VAL A 190 -2.26 -3.19 -17.44
C VAL A 190 -2.41 -1.67 -17.53
N LEU A 191 -3.55 -1.13 -17.09
CA LEU A 191 -3.81 0.31 -17.14
C LEU A 191 -3.10 1.00 -15.98
N LYS A 192 -2.30 2.01 -16.31
CA LYS A 192 -1.58 2.85 -15.35
C LYS A 192 -1.84 4.32 -15.65
N VAL A 193 -1.71 5.17 -14.64
CA VAL A 193 -1.87 6.61 -14.77
C VAL A 193 -0.53 7.26 -15.11
N ALA A 194 -0.56 8.14 -16.11
CA ALA A 194 0.47 9.15 -16.34
C ALA A 194 -0.06 10.51 -15.86
N LEU A 195 0.27 10.89 -14.63
CA LEU A 195 -0.33 12.07 -14.00
C LEU A 195 0.38 13.34 -14.49
N GLU A 196 -0.33 14.22 -15.21
CA GLU A 196 0.21 15.50 -15.69
C GLU A 196 0.10 16.57 -14.62
N LEU A 197 1.25 17.11 -14.18
CA LEU A 197 1.27 18.23 -13.25
C LEU A 197 0.90 19.52 -13.99
N THR A 198 -0.06 20.24 -13.44
CA THR A 198 -0.54 21.53 -13.94
C THR A 198 0.16 22.69 -13.25
N ALA A 199 0.13 23.89 -13.88
CA ALA A 199 0.75 25.08 -13.30
C ALA A 199 0.20 25.44 -11.91
N ASP A 200 -1.11 25.21 -11.70
CA ASP A 200 -1.77 25.32 -10.42
C ASP A 200 -1.85 23.96 -9.72
N VAL A 201 -1.39 23.91 -8.47
CA VAL A 201 -1.44 22.70 -7.63
C VAL A 201 -2.75 22.72 -6.84
N PRO A 202 -3.59 21.67 -6.90
CA PRO A 202 -4.87 21.64 -6.20
C PRO A 202 -4.70 21.43 -4.69
N GLN A 203 -5.82 21.38 -3.98
CA GLN A 203 -5.84 21.14 -2.55
C GLN A 203 -5.28 19.75 -2.17
N GLN A 204 -4.81 19.63 -0.93
CA GLN A 204 -4.14 18.43 -0.44
C GLN A 204 -5.01 17.17 -0.52
N ASN A 205 -6.31 17.26 -0.25
CA ASN A 205 -7.26 16.15 -0.40
C ASN A 205 -7.40 15.66 -1.85
N GLU A 206 -7.38 16.57 -2.83
CA GLU A 206 -7.42 16.20 -4.25
C GLU A 206 -6.13 15.49 -4.68
N ILE A 207 -4.98 15.93 -4.16
CA ILE A 207 -3.69 15.25 -4.37
C ILE A 207 -3.73 13.86 -3.72
N TYR A 208 -4.21 13.77 -2.48
CA TYR A 208 -4.24 12.52 -1.73
C TYR A 208 -5.20 11.50 -2.32
N ARG A 209 -6.27 11.93 -2.99
CA ARG A 209 -7.15 11.03 -3.74
C ARG A 209 -6.44 10.27 -4.88
N TRP A 210 -5.32 10.79 -5.39
CA TRP A 210 -4.48 10.09 -6.35
C TRP A 210 -3.55 9.07 -5.71
N LEU A 211 -3.35 9.12 -4.39
CA LEU A 211 -2.76 8.01 -3.66
C LEU A 211 -3.74 6.81 -3.71
N GLY A 212 -3.23 5.60 -3.74
CA GLY A 212 -4.01 4.40 -4.03
C GLY A 212 -4.23 4.12 -5.52
N GLU A 213 -4.10 5.09 -6.42
CA GLU A 213 -4.22 4.89 -7.87
C GLU A 213 -2.93 4.25 -8.46
N PRO A 214 -3.00 3.56 -9.61
CA PRO A 214 -1.84 2.90 -10.21
C PRO A 214 -1.01 3.89 -11.05
N ILE A 215 -0.42 4.91 -10.41
CA ILE A 215 0.46 5.89 -11.08
C ILE A 215 1.81 5.24 -11.38
N ASP A 216 2.23 5.34 -12.63
CA ASP A 216 3.50 4.77 -13.11
C ASP A 216 4.36 5.81 -13.86
N ALA A 217 3.76 6.96 -14.23
CA ALA A 217 4.48 8.09 -14.79
C ALA A 217 3.98 9.44 -14.25
N ILE A 218 4.89 10.41 -14.11
CA ILE A 218 4.58 11.82 -13.88
C ILE A 218 4.94 12.60 -15.14
N VAL A 219 3.97 13.31 -15.69
CA VAL A 219 4.17 14.17 -16.86
C VAL A 219 4.45 15.59 -16.38
N LEU A 220 5.58 16.16 -16.81
CA LEU A 220 6.05 17.48 -16.44
C LEU A 220 6.10 18.38 -17.69
N PRO A 221 5.11 19.26 -17.87
CA PRO A 221 5.18 20.33 -18.86
C PRO A 221 6.27 21.35 -18.53
N ALA A 222 7.03 21.80 -19.52
CA ALA A 222 8.11 22.78 -19.31
C ALA A 222 7.60 24.13 -18.78
N ASN A 223 6.33 24.48 -19.05
CA ASN A 223 5.72 25.73 -18.60
C ASN A 223 5.43 25.79 -17.08
N ILE A 224 5.56 24.69 -16.33
CA ILE A 224 5.45 24.72 -14.86
C ILE A 224 6.79 25.04 -14.17
N PHE A 225 7.89 25.03 -14.93
CA PHE A 225 9.21 25.39 -14.41
C PHE A 225 9.36 26.90 -14.38
N LEU A 226 9.90 27.38 -13.26
CA LEU A 226 10.30 28.76 -13.03
C LEU A 226 11.78 28.92 -13.38
N THR A 227 12.21 30.15 -13.65
CA THR A 227 13.61 30.47 -13.88
C THR A 227 14.22 31.02 -12.59
N ASN A 228 15.32 30.43 -12.12
CA ASN A 228 16.04 30.96 -10.96
C ASN A 228 16.93 32.16 -11.34
N ALA A 229 17.57 32.80 -10.34
CA ALA A 229 18.47 33.94 -10.56
C ALA A 229 19.69 33.64 -11.45
N LYS A 230 20.03 32.37 -11.66
CA LYS A 230 21.11 31.90 -12.54
C LYS A 230 20.59 31.39 -13.89
N ASN A 231 19.33 31.65 -14.22
CA ASN A 231 18.65 31.21 -15.45
C ASN A 231 18.48 29.69 -15.63
N TYR A 232 18.47 28.91 -14.53
CA TYR A 232 18.16 27.48 -14.59
C TYR A 232 16.67 27.21 -14.29
N PRO A 233 16.07 26.18 -14.94
CA PRO A 233 14.71 25.77 -14.67
C PRO A 233 14.62 25.13 -13.28
N VAL A 234 13.65 25.57 -12.47
CA VAL A 234 13.37 25.08 -11.12
C VAL A 234 11.87 25.00 -10.88
N LEU A 235 11.43 24.05 -10.06
CA LEU A 235 10.04 23.97 -9.63
C LEU A 235 9.79 24.86 -8.41
N SER A 236 8.56 25.33 -8.23
CA SER A 236 8.14 25.96 -6.97
C SER A 236 8.23 24.97 -5.80
N LYS A 237 8.26 25.48 -4.55
CA LYS A 237 8.32 24.61 -3.37
C LYS A 237 7.16 23.63 -3.28
N THR A 238 5.96 24.06 -3.64
CA THR A 238 4.77 23.19 -3.66
C THR A 238 4.92 22.06 -4.67
N HIS A 239 5.42 22.34 -5.87
CA HIS A 239 5.68 21.33 -6.88
C HIS A 239 6.83 20.39 -6.48
N GLN A 240 7.89 20.89 -5.83
CA GLN A 240 8.96 20.04 -5.29
C GLN A 240 8.40 19.04 -4.28
N SER A 241 7.58 19.50 -3.34
CA SER A 241 6.92 18.63 -2.35
C SER A 241 6.03 17.58 -3.01
N LEU A 242 5.25 17.96 -4.03
CA LEU A 242 4.38 17.05 -4.77
C LEU A 242 5.18 15.99 -5.55
N VAL A 243 6.19 16.40 -6.32
CA VAL A 243 7.06 15.47 -7.07
C VAL A 243 7.75 14.49 -6.14
N ASN A 244 8.24 14.96 -4.99
CA ASN A 244 8.87 14.10 -3.99
C ASN A 244 7.87 13.13 -3.36
N LEU A 245 6.64 13.57 -3.03
CA LEU A 245 5.58 12.71 -2.52
C LEU A 245 5.27 11.59 -3.51
N LEU A 246 4.95 11.95 -4.76
CA LEU A 246 4.60 10.98 -5.80
C LEU A 246 5.76 10.02 -6.07
N TYR A 247 6.99 10.51 -6.23
CA TYR A 247 8.13 9.63 -6.48
C TYR A 247 8.44 8.70 -5.30
N ARG A 248 8.35 9.21 -4.06
CA ARG A 248 8.56 8.39 -2.86
C ARG A 248 7.53 7.26 -2.78
N THR A 249 6.27 7.55 -3.10
CA THR A 249 5.16 6.57 -3.06
C THR A 249 5.26 5.56 -4.20
N PHE A 250 5.43 6.00 -5.44
CA PHE A 250 5.27 5.16 -6.63
C PHE A 250 6.58 4.66 -7.25
N GLY A 251 7.70 5.36 -7.07
CA GLY A 251 8.95 5.08 -7.78
C GLY A 251 8.86 5.27 -9.30
N CYS A 252 7.94 6.12 -9.75
CA CYS A 252 7.49 6.26 -11.13
C CYS A 252 8.52 6.86 -12.11
N HIS A 253 8.24 6.72 -13.40
CA HIS A 253 8.97 7.38 -14.49
C HIS A 253 8.56 8.84 -14.68
N PHE A 254 9.38 9.65 -15.34
CA PHE A 254 9.03 11.02 -15.72
C PHE A 254 8.88 11.15 -17.24
N ILE A 255 7.94 11.97 -17.68
CA ILE A 255 7.75 12.35 -19.09
C ILE A 255 7.83 13.87 -19.17
N LEU A 256 8.87 14.39 -19.81
CA LEU A 256 9.10 15.83 -19.96
C LEU A 256 8.46 16.32 -21.27
N LYS A 257 7.48 17.22 -21.16
CA LYS A 257 6.89 17.93 -22.30
C LYS A 257 7.57 19.29 -22.47
N ALA A 258 8.65 19.31 -23.23
CA ALA A 258 9.38 20.52 -23.59
C ALA A 258 9.40 20.73 -25.11
N ASN A 259 9.72 21.94 -25.56
CA ASN A 259 10.01 22.17 -26.97
C ASN A 259 11.28 21.40 -27.34
N PRO A 260 11.26 20.47 -28.32
CA PRO A 260 12.45 19.68 -28.69
C PRO A 260 13.62 20.54 -29.20
N ASN A 261 13.32 21.76 -29.68
CA ASN A 261 14.34 22.71 -30.14
C ASN A 261 14.92 23.57 -29.01
N ASP A 262 14.48 23.40 -27.77
CA ASP A 262 15.06 24.07 -26.62
C ASP A 262 16.46 23.49 -26.34
N GLY A 263 17.50 24.33 -26.45
CA GLY A 263 18.89 23.93 -26.16
C GLY A 263 19.14 23.58 -24.69
N HIS A 264 18.17 23.84 -23.80
CA HIS A 264 18.29 23.66 -22.35
C HIS A 264 17.54 22.44 -21.81
N ILE A 265 17.05 21.51 -22.65
CA ILE A 265 16.34 20.29 -22.20
C ILE A 265 17.11 19.55 -21.11
N GLY A 266 18.44 19.43 -21.26
CA GLY A 266 19.30 18.77 -20.27
C GLY A 266 19.18 19.37 -18.86
N HIS A 267 18.99 20.69 -18.74
CA HIS A 267 18.85 21.34 -17.43
C HIS A 267 17.56 20.96 -16.71
N TYR A 268 16.46 20.73 -17.43
CA TYR A 268 15.22 20.24 -16.83
C TYR A 268 15.42 18.82 -16.29
N VAL A 269 16.06 17.94 -17.09
CA VAL A 269 16.34 16.55 -16.71
C VAL A 269 17.26 16.49 -15.50
N ASP A 270 18.33 17.28 -15.50
CA ASP A 270 19.28 17.38 -14.40
C ASP A 270 18.59 17.90 -13.13
N TYR A 271 17.69 18.89 -13.25
CA TYR A 271 16.93 19.42 -12.12
C TYR A 271 15.96 18.38 -11.53
N ILE A 272 15.25 17.61 -12.36
CA ILE A 272 14.37 16.52 -11.91
C ILE A 272 15.18 15.50 -11.11
N ARG A 273 16.31 15.04 -11.67
CA ARG A 273 17.20 14.08 -11.00
C ARG A 273 17.75 14.62 -9.70
N HIS A 274 18.24 15.86 -9.69
CA HIS A 274 18.75 16.52 -8.50
C HIS A 274 17.69 16.59 -7.40
N THR A 275 16.46 17.00 -7.75
CA THR A 275 15.35 17.13 -6.79
C THR A 275 15.03 15.80 -6.13
N ILE A 276 14.96 14.72 -6.91
CA ILE A 276 14.71 13.38 -6.38
C ILE A 276 15.89 12.88 -5.53
N GLN A 277 17.11 13.00 -6.02
CA GLN A 277 18.31 12.53 -5.30
C GLN A 277 18.50 13.25 -3.97
N TYR A 278 18.27 14.56 -3.94
CA TYR A 278 18.41 15.37 -2.73
C TYR A 278 17.40 14.99 -1.65
N ASN A 279 16.17 14.63 -2.05
CA ASN A 279 15.09 14.30 -1.12
C ASN A 279 14.91 12.80 -0.89
N TYR A 280 15.71 11.95 -1.54
CA TYR A 280 15.59 10.50 -1.42
C TYR A 280 15.94 10.05 -0.01
N ARG A 281 15.04 9.29 0.60
CA ARG A 281 15.26 8.61 1.86
C ARG A 281 15.02 7.13 1.64
N ARG A 282 16.00 6.30 2.00
CA ARG A 282 15.85 4.85 1.93
C ARG A 282 14.78 4.41 2.93
N ASP A 283 13.82 3.66 2.42
CA ASP A 283 12.81 3.01 3.25
C ASP A 283 13.40 1.73 3.85
N PRO A 284 13.38 1.53 5.19
CA PRO A 284 13.78 0.27 5.80
C PRO A 284 12.97 -0.92 5.30
N ALA A 285 11.70 -0.71 4.92
CA ALA A 285 10.80 -1.73 4.40
C ALA A 285 10.86 -1.90 2.86
N GLN A 286 11.91 -1.38 2.22
CA GLN A 286 12.10 -1.49 0.77
C GLN A 286 12.11 -2.95 0.32
N GLY A 287 11.26 -3.27 -0.66
CA GLY A 287 10.99 -4.62 -1.17
C GLY A 287 9.64 -5.18 -0.75
N TYR A 288 9.02 -4.64 0.31
CA TYR A 288 7.72 -5.10 0.82
C TYR A 288 6.56 -4.16 0.44
N GLU A 289 6.82 -3.11 -0.33
CA GLU A 289 5.81 -2.11 -0.69
C GLU A 289 4.60 -2.69 -1.43
N ASP A 290 3.44 -2.60 -0.77
CA ASP A 290 2.15 -3.10 -1.25
C ASP A 290 2.17 -4.59 -1.60
N TYR A 291 3.11 -5.37 -1.04
CA TYR A 291 3.15 -6.81 -1.23
C TYR A 291 2.14 -7.47 -0.28
N LEU A 292 1.24 -8.27 -0.84
CA LEU A 292 0.18 -8.92 -0.07
C LEU A 292 0.67 -10.20 0.59
N GLN A 293 0.50 -10.31 1.90
CA GLN A 293 0.91 -11.47 2.70
C GLN A 293 -0.27 -12.01 3.51
N ASN A 294 -0.28 -13.32 3.74
CA ASN A 294 -1.19 -13.92 4.71
C ASN A 294 -0.71 -13.57 6.12
N PRO A 295 -1.59 -13.20 7.06
CA PRO A 295 -1.23 -13.08 8.46
C PRO A 295 -0.69 -14.41 9.00
N LEU A 296 0.27 -14.35 9.90
CA LEU A 296 0.82 -15.53 10.57
C LEU A 296 -0.21 -16.11 11.55
N GLN A 297 -0.11 -17.41 11.84
CA GLN A 297 -0.89 -18.08 12.89
C GLN A 297 0.04 -18.88 13.82
N PRO A 298 0.86 -18.23 14.68
CA PRO A 298 1.89 -18.92 15.46
C PRO A 298 1.37 -19.92 16.48
N LEU A 299 0.10 -19.80 16.87
CA LEU A 299 -0.56 -20.77 17.74
C LEU A 299 -0.82 -22.09 17.01
N TYR A 300 -1.29 -22.02 15.77
CA TYR A 300 -1.60 -23.20 14.97
C TYR A 300 -0.35 -23.78 14.30
N ASP A 301 0.43 -22.92 13.64
CA ASP A 301 1.64 -23.31 12.90
C ASP A 301 2.91 -23.16 13.75
N ASN A 302 3.93 -23.95 13.45
CA ASN A 302 5.27 -23.75 14.01
C ASN A 302 6.09 -22.87 13.07
N LEU A 303 6.46 -21.68 13.54
CA LEU A 303 7.26 -20.74 12.75
C LEU A 303 8.66 -21.29 12.45
N ASP A 304 9.17 -20.96 11.27
CA ASP A 304 10.54 -21.27 10.86
C ASP A 304 11.56 -20.30 11.47
N SER A 305 12.84 -20.68 11.39
CA SER A 305 13.94 -19.90 11.97
C SER A 305 14.14 -18.53 11.31
N VAL A 306 13.82 -18.38 10.01
CA VAL A 306 14.01 -17.11 9.29
C VAL A 306 12.95 -16.10 9.75
N THR A 307 11.73 -16.56 9.98
CA THR A 307 10.64 -15.75 10.53
C THR A 307 11.01 -15.18 11.90
N TYR A 308 11.54 -16.01 12.82
CA TYR A 308 12.05 -15.50 14.10
C TYR A 308 13.21 -14.50 13.94
N GLU A 309 14.13 -14.73 13.00
CA GLU A 309 15.24 -13.82 12.73
C GLU A 309 14.76 -12.45 12.24
N VAL A 310 13.73 -12.41 11.39
CA VAL A 310 13.08 -11.16 10.96
C VAL A 310 12.49 -10.42 12.17
N PHE A 311 11.81 -11.11 13.08
CA PHE A 311 11.30 -10.49 14.31
C PHE A 311 12.39 -9.94 15.21
N GLU A 312 13.54 -10.59 15.26
CA GLU A 312 14.67 -10.20 16.11
C GLU A 312 15.47 -9.01 15.56
N ASN A 313 15.36 -8.74 14.26
CA ASN A 313 15.97 -7.59 13.62
C ASN A 313 15.30 -6.25 13.96
N ASP A 314 14.20 -6.26 14.73
CA ASP A 314 13.58 -5.06 15.30
C ASP A 314 14.07 -4.81 16.73
N PRO A 315 15.11 -3.98 16.94
CA PRO A 315 15.60 -3.69 18.28
C PRO A 315 14.62 -2.85 19.10
N VAL A 316 13.77 -2.04 18.45
CA VAL A 316 12.88 -1.10 19.14
C VAL A 316 11.84 -1.86 19.94
N LYS A 317 11.27 -2.93 19.36
CA LYS A 317 10.31 -3.81 20.04
C LYS A 317 10.86 -4.30 21.39
N TYR A 318 12.04 -4.93 21.40
CA TYR A 318 12.58 -5.54 22.62
C TYR A 318 13.10 -4.52 23.63
N ILE A 319 13.52 -3.33 23.20
CA ILE A 319 13.86 -2.23 24.12
C ILE A 319 12.60 -1.80 24.90
N PHE A 320 11.47 -1.66 24.24
CA PHE A 320 10.22 -1.28 24.90
C PHE A 320 9.73 -2.36 25.87
N TYR A 321 9.82 -3.64 25.50
CA TYR A 321 9.55 -4.75 26.42
C TYR A 321 10.50 -4.75 27.62
N GLN A 322 11.80 -4.54 27.41
CA GLN A 322 12.77 -4.44 28.51
C GLN A 322 12.39 -3.30 29.46
N ASN A 323 12.11 -2.11 28.95
CA ASN A 323 11.70 -0.95 29.75
C ASN A 323 10.42 -1.23 30.55
N ALA A 324 9.45 -1.93 29.95
CA ALA A 324 8.21 -2.30 30.63
C ALA A 324 8.46 -3.26 31.79
N ILE A 325 9.33 -4.26 31.59
CA ILE A 325 9.74 -5.19 32.64
C ILE A 325 10.52 -4.47 33.74
N GLU A 326 11.44 -3.57 33.38
CA GLU A 326 12.21 -2.75 34.33
C GLU A 326 11.27 -1.95 35.23
N GLN A 327 10.32 -1.23 34.64
CA GLN A 327 9.36 -0.42 35.39
C GLN A 327 8.45 -1.27 36.28
N ALA A 328 7.98 -2.43 35.79
CA ALA A 328 7.17 -3.35 36.58
C ALA A 328 7.94 -3.95 37.77
N LEU A 329 9.22 -4.26 37.60
CA LEU A 329 10.09 -4.73 38.69
C LEU A 329 10.28 -3.65 39.76
N LEU A 330 10.57 -2.41 39.35
CA LEU A 330 10.76 -1.29 40.26
C LEU A 330 9.51 -0.97 41.08
N ASP A 331 8.32 -1.10 40.49
CA ASP A 331 7.06 -0.89 41.20
C ASP A 331 6.71 -2.02 42.19
N ARG A 332 7.10 -3.27 41.89
CA ARG A 332 6.77 -4.45 42.73
C ARG A 332 7.79 -4.73 43.83
N VAL A 333 9.05 -4.31 43.65
CA VAL A 333 10.15 -4.61 44.57
C VAL A 333 10.68 -3.31 45.18
N PRO A 334 10.28 -3.00 46.44
CA PRO A 334 10.85 -1.91 47.22
C PRO A 334 12.38 -2.00 47.27
N GLU A 335 13.04 -0.85 47.39
CA GLU A 335 14.50 -0.76 47.30
C GLU A 335 15.23 -1.62 48.35
N ASP A 336 14.66 -1.74 49.55
CA ASP A 336 15.15 -2.55 50.66
C ASP A 336 14.95 -4.07 50.46
N GLU A 337 14.05 -4.48 49.56
CA GLU A 337 13.77 -5.89 49.26
C GLU A 337 14.54 -6.42 48.04
N ARG A 338 15.23 -5.55 47.26
CA ARG A 338 15.86 -5.94 45.97
C ARG A 338 16.89 -7.05 46.09
N GLU A 339 17.62 -7.09 47.21
CA GLU A 339 18.65 -8.11 47.45
C GLU A 339 18.08 -9.43 48.01
N THR A 340 16.87 -9.45 48.55
CA THR A 340 16.32 -10.61 49.28
C THR A 340 15.15 -11.25 48.54
N LYS A 341 14.31 -10.46 47.88
CA LYS A 341 13.11 -10.91 47.20
C LYS A 341 13.40 -11.28 45.75
N THR A 342 13.07 -12.52 45.38
CA THR A 342 13.14 -12.99 44.01
C THR A 342 11.76 -12.87 43.36
N SER A 343 11.66 -12.11 42.28
CA SER A 343 10.44 -12.00 41.48
C SER A 343 10.37 -13.11 40.43
N ILE A 344 9.19 -13.71 40.26
CA ILE A 344 8.97 -14.76 39.25
C ILE A 344 8.46 -14.12 37.96
N ILE A 345 9.24 -14.22 36.89
CA ILE A 345 8.86 -13.77 35.55
C ILE A 345 8.55 -14.99 34.69
N MET A 346 7.39 -15.02 34.04
CA MET A 346 7.06 -16.05 33.05
C MET A 346 6.97 -15.44 31.66
N VAL A 347 7.82 -15.89 30.75
CA VAL A 347 7.76 -15.53 29.32
C VAL A 347 6.95 -16.60 28.61
N VAL A 348 5.72 -16.28 28.21
CA VAL A 348 4.81 -17.19 27.48
C VAL A 348 4.87 -16.92 25.98
N GLY A 349 5.31 -17.92 25.20
CA GLY A 349 5.72 -17.74 23.81
C GLY A 349 7.17 -17.25 23.70
N GLY A 350 8.12 -18.05 24.19
CA GLY A 350 9.53 -17.66 24.28
C GLY A 350 10.24 -17.44 22.94
N GLY A 351 9.76 -18.04 21.85
CA GLY A 351 10.44 -18.06 20.56
C GLY A 351 11.88 -18.53 20.69
N ARG A 352 12.82 -17.79 20.11
CA ARG A 352 14.28 -18.05 20.29
C ARG A 352 14.89 -17.30 21.49
N GLY A 353 14.06 -16.74 22.38
CA GLY A 353 14.46 -16.14 23.65
C GLY A 353 14.81 -14.65 23.71
N PRO A 354 14.42 -13.75 22.77
CA PRO A 354 14.75 -12.33 22.92
C PRO A 354 14.07 -11.68 24.13
N LEU A 355 12.84 -12.07 24.48
CA LEU A 355 12.17 -11.56 25.69
C LEU A 355 12.76 -12.14 26.99
N VAL A 356 13.29 -13.37 26.97
CA VAL A 356 14.06 -13.92 28.10
C VAL A 356 15.30 -13.05 28.34
N ARG A 357 16.00 -12.69 27.26
CA ARG A 357 17.15 -11.76 27.35
C ARG A 357 16.72 -10.39 27.88
N ALA A 358 15.60 -9.85 27.43
CA ALA A 358 15.06 -8.59 27.91
C ALA A 358 14.77 -8.65 29.43
N ALA A 359 14.15 -9.72 29.92
CA ALA A 359 13.88 -9.92 31.35
C ALA A 359 15.16 -10.02 32.19
N LEU A 360 16.16 -10.77 31.72
CA LEU A 360 17.46 -10.88 32.40
C LEU A 360 18.22 -9.55 32.41
N ASN A 361 18.16 -8.78 31.33
CA ASN A 361 18.74 -7.44 31.28
C ASN A 361 18.01 -6.49 32.23
N ALA A 362 16.68 -6.50 32.24
CA ALA A 362 15.88 -5.69 33.15
C ALA A 362 16.22 -5.96 34.63
N SER A 363 16.41 -7.23 35.00
CA SER A 363 16.90 -7.63 36.33
C SER A 363 18.26 -7.02 36.67
N LYS A 364 19.21 -7.03 35.72
CA LYS A 364 20.54 -6.43 35.91
C LYS A 364 20.46 -4.90 36.02
N THR A 365 19.66 -4.23 35.20
CA THR A 365 19.49 -2.77 35.22
C THR A 365 18.88 -2.31 36.56
N THR A 366 17.89 -3.03 37.07
CA THR A 366 17.12 -2.65 38.27
C THR A 366 17.70 -3.19 39.58
N ASN A 367 18.72 -4.06 39.51
CA ASN A 367 19.24 -4.84 40.64
C ASN A 367 18.19 -5.71 41.36
N CYS A 368 17.05 -6.00 40.72
CA CYS A 368 16.02 -6.87 41.28
C CYS A 368 16.35 -8.33 40.96
N LYS A 369 16.33 -9.23 41.96
CA LYS A 369 16.50 -10.67 41.72
C LYS A 369 15.29 -11.25 40.98
N VAL A 370 15.54 -12.03 39.94
CA VAL A 370 14.50 -12.70 39.16
C VAL A 370 14.79 -14.18 38.97
N LYS A 371 13.71 -14.96 38.85
CA LYS A 371 13.70 -16.30 38.27
C LYS A 371 12.78 -16.27 37.06
N VAL A 372 13.26 -16.78 35.93
CA VAL A 372 12.56 -16.72 34.65
C VAL A 372 12.12 -18.11 34.24
N TYR A 373 10.82 -18.29 34.03
CA TYR A 373 10.28 -19.44 33.32
C TYR A 373 10.04 -19.04 31.87
N VAL A 374 10.54 -19.80 30.91
CA VAL A 374 10.23 -19.63 29.49
C VAL A 374 9.34 -20.78 29.04
N ILE A 375 8.18 -20.45 28.50
CA ILE A 375 7.17 -21.39 28.04
C ILE A 375 7.09 -21.28 26.52
N GLU A 376 7.30 -22.40 25.83
CA GLU A 376 7.27 -22.47 24.37
C GLU A 376 6.68 -23.81 23.93
N LYS A 377 5.81 -23.77 22.90
CA LYS A 377 5.17 -24.95 22.33
C LYS A 377 5.86 -25.46 21.06
N ASN A 378 6.56 -24.58 20.33
CA ASN A 378 7.25 -24.95 19.10
C ASN A 378 8.51 -25.78 19.40
N PRO A 379 8.53 -27.08 19.07
CA PRO A 379 9.65 -27.98 19.40
C PRO A 379 10.97 -27.54 18.75
N ASN A 380 10.92 -26.80 17.64
CA ASN A 380 12.12 -26.30 16.97
C ASN A 380 12.76 -25.14 17.73
N ALA A 381 11.94 -24.20 18.22
CA ALA A 381 12.41 -23.05 19.01
C ALA A 381 12.95 -23.49 20.39
N ILE A 382 12.36 -24.54 20.96
CA ILE A 382 12.83 -25.22 22.18
C ILE A 382 14.29 -25.67 22.07
N VAL A 383 14.74 -26.15 20.90
CA VAL A 383 16.15 -26.53 20.70
C VAL A 383 17.07 -25.32 20.91
N THR A 384 16.70 -24.16 20.34
CA THR A 384 17.47 -22.90 20.49
C THR A 384 17.46 -22.41 21.94
N LEU A 385 16.30 -22.44 22.61
CA LEU A 385 16.18 -22.05 24.02
C LEU A 385 17.04 -22.96 24.92
N THR A 386 17.03 -24.27 24.68
CA THR A 386 17.82 -25.25 25.43
C THR A 386 19.32 -24.97 25.28
N ALA A 387 19.78 -24.67 24.07
CA ALA A 387 21.17 -24.27 23.83
C ALA A 387 21.52 -22.97 24.58
N HIS A 388 20.66 -21.95 24.53
CA HIS A 388 20.88 -20.71 25.29
C HIS A 388 20.95 -20.93 26.80
N ILE A 389 20.11 -21.80 27.37
CA ILE A 389 20.14 -22.14 28.80
C ILE A 389 21.47 -22.82 29.14
N ASN A 390 21.89 -23.80 28.35
CA ASN A 390 23.07 -24.62 28.62
C ASN A 390 24.40 -23.92 28.32
N GLU A 391 24.40 -22.87 27.50
CA GLU A 391 25.64 -22.20 27.05
C GLU A 391 25.76 -20.74 27.51
N LEU A 392 24.65 -20.00 27.62
CA LEU A 392 24.66 -18.56 27.91
C LEU A 392 24.06 -18.20 29.28
N TRP A 393 23.00 -18.89 29.72
CA TRP A 393 22.27 -18.58 30.95
C TRP A 393 22.60 -19.56 32.09
N LEU A 394 23.91 -19.70 32.36
CA LEU A 394 24.49 -20.69 33.29
C LEU A 394 24.23 -20.40 34.78
N ASP A 395 23.65 -19.26 35.13
CA ASP A 395 23.40 -18.87 36.51
C ASP A 395 22.16 -19.56 37.13
N GLY A 396 21.55 -20.50 36.40
CA GLY A 396 20.42 -21.32 36.86
C GLY A 396 19.12 -20.54 37.04
N LYS A 397 19.05 -19.30 36.52
CA LYS A 397 17.87 -18.44 36.68
C LYS A 397 16.77 -18.71 35.67
N VAL A 398 17.07 -19.40 34.57
CA VAL A 398 16.12 -19.67 33.48
C VAL A 398 15.73 -21.14 33.47
N GLU A 399 14.43 -21.41 33.51
CA GLU A 399 13.85 -22.74 33.43
C GLU A 399 12.91 -22.84 32.21
N LEU A 400 13.10 -23.86 31.37
CA LEU A 400 12.29 -24.08 30.17
C LEU A 400 11.13 -25.04 30.46
N ILE A 401 9.93 -24.65 30.05
CA ILE A 401 8.74 -25.49 30.04
C ILE A 401 8.27 -25.67 28.59
N SER A 402 8.45 -26.88 28.06
CA SER A 402 8.11 -27.24 26.68
C SER A 402 6.66 -27.71 26.57
N THR A 403 5.72 -26.77 26.48
CA THR A 403 4.27 -27.06 26.40
C THR A 403 3.49 -25.83 25.92
N ASP A 404 2.21 -26.03 25.62
CA ASP A 404 1.27 -24.93 25.40
C ASP A 404 0.94 -24.25 26.74
N MET A 405 0.96 -22.92 26.77
CA MET A 405 0.69 -22.14 27.98
C MET A 405 -0.71 -22.42 28.59
N ARG A 406 -1.65 -22.92 27.79
CA ARG A 406 -3.02 -23.23 28.23
C ARG A 406 -3.10 -24.55 28.99
N GLU A 407 -2.15 -25.48 28.82
CA GLU A 407 -2.31 -26.90 29.19
C GLU A 407 -1.66 -27.32 30.51
N PHE A 408 -0.82 -26.48 31.13
CA PHE A 408 -0.06 -26.89 32.31
C PHE A 408 -0.32 -25.99 33.53
N ASN A 409 0.12 -26.46 34.71
CA ASN A 409 0.15 -25.67 35.95
C ASN A 409 1.62 -25.49 36.38
N PRO A 410 2.09 -24.25 36.58
CA PRO A 410 3.47 -24.01 36.96
C PRO A 410 3.73 -24.40 38.42
N PRO A 411 4.99 -24.71 38.77
CA PRO A 411 5.36 -25.04 40.15
C PRO A 411 5.15 -23.87 41.12
N GLU A 412 5.21 -22.63 40.62
CA GLU A 412 4.97 -21.40 41.36
C GLU A 412 4.28 -20.36 40.46
N LYS A 413 3.55 -19.40 41.04
CA LYS A 413 2.83 -18.36 40.27
C LYS A 413 3.73 -17.17 39.93
N ALA A 414 3.51 -16.57 38.76
CA ALA A 414 4.23 -15.42 38.24
C ALA A 414 3.88 -14.11 38.99
N ASP A 415 4.88 -13.29 39.27
CA ASP A 415 4.71 -11.87 39.59
C ASP A 415 4.47 -11.03 38.33
N ILE A 416 5.15 -11.39 37.25
CA ILE A 416 5.06 -10.73 35.94
C ILE A 416 4.98 -11.81 34.87
N LEU A 417 3.93 -11.76 34.03
CA LEU A 417 3.75 -12.62 32.86
C LEU A 417 3.96 -11.79 31.61
N VAL A 418 4.94 -12.15 30.79
CA VAL A 418 5.37 -11.42 29.59
C VAL A 418 5.07 -12.25 28.35
N SER A 419 4.48 -11.64 27.34
CA SER A 419 4.18 -12.28 26.05
C SER A 419 4.35 -11.29 24.90
N GLU A 420 4.55 -11.82 23.69
CA GLU A 420 4.44 -11.07 22.44
C GLU A 420 3.74 -11.98 21.43
N LEU A 421 2.41 -11.94 21.47
CA LEU A 421 1.49 -12.78 20.69
C LEU A 421 0.58 -11.90 19.81
N LEU A 422 1.08 -10.71 19.45
CA LEU A 422 0.29 -9.66 18.81
C LEU A 422 0.47 -9.74 17.30
N GLY A 423 -0.65 -9.80 16.58
CA GLY A 423 -0.64 -9.62 15.14
C GLY A 423 -0.80 -8.15 14.73
N SER A 424 -0.83 -7.89 13.41
CA SER A 424 -1.06 -6.55 12.82
C SER A 424 -2.38 -5.87 13.22
N PHE A 425 -3.30 -6.59 13.85
CA PHE A 425 -4.57 -6.11 14.37
C PHE A 425 -4.72 -6.35 15.87
N GLY A 426 -3.59 -6.57 16.57
CA GLY A 426 -3.56 -6.83 18.01
C GLY A 426 -3.94 -8.27 18.34
N ASP A 427 -5.22 -8.62 18.18
CA ASP A 427 -5.78 -9.90 18.63
C ASP A 427 -5.80 -11.02 17.56
N ASN A 428 -5.39 -10.72 16.32
CA ASN A 428 -5.48 -11.65 15.17
C ASN A 428 -4.46 -12.81 15.19
N GLU A 429 -3.64 -12.91 16.24
CA GLU A 429 -2.78 -14.07 16.53
C GLU A 429 -3.18 -14.76 17.85
N LEU A 430 -4.41 -14.51 18.31
CA LEU A 430 -5.06 -15.18 19.45
C LEU A 430 -4.40 -14.91 20.81
N SER A 431 -3.77 -13.73 20.96
CA SER A 431 -3.29 -13.24 22.26
C SER A 431 -4.34 -13.35 23.37
N PRO A 432 -5.63 -12.99 23.17
CA PRO A 432 -6.63 -13.09 24.23
C PRO A 432 -6.83 -14.52 24.73
N GLU A 433 -7.07 -15.48 23.83
CA GLU A 433 -7.29 -16.89 24.19
C GLU A 433 -6.05 -17.51 24.85
N CYS A 434 -4.86 -17.18 24.36
CA CYS A 434 -3.59 -17.63 24.94
C CYS A 434 -3.41 -17.11 26.37
N LEU A 435 -3.61 -15.81 26.58
CA LEU A 435 -3.37 -15.16 27.87
C LEU A 435 -4.45 -15.46 28.90
N ASP A 436 -5.70 -15.66 28.49
CA ASP A 436 -6.76 -16.12 29.39
C ASP A 436 -6.45 -17.54 29.92
N GLY A 437 -5.93 -18.43 29.06
CA GLY A 437 -5.49 -19.76 29.47
C GLY A 437 -4.23 -19.75 30.34
N ALA A 438 -3.31 -18.82 30.10
CA ALA A 438 -2.10 -18.62 30.91
C ALA A 438 -2.36 -17.84 32.21
N GLN A 439 -3.50 -17.16 32.34
CA GLN A 439 -3.79 -16.31 33.50
C GLN A 439 -3.77 -17.07 34.82
N LYS A 440 -4.10 -18.35 34.82
CA LYS A 440 -4.02 -19.23 35.99
C LYS A 440 -2.59 -19.32 36.57
N HIS A 441 -1.57 -19.00 35.78
CA HIS A 441 -0.16 -18.96 36.17
C HIS A 441 0.20 -17.67 36.92
N LEU A 442 -0.62 -16.62 36.84
CA LEU A 442 -0.38 -15.32 37.45
C LEU A 442 -0.87 -15.27 38.90
N LYS A 443 -0.16 -14.54 39.76
CA LYS A 443 -0.65 -14.16 41.11
C LYS A 443 -1.87 -13.23 40.99
N GLU A 444 -2.67 -13.14 42.04
CA GLU A 444 -3.87 -12.26 42.05
C GLU A 444 -3.53 -10.78 41.82
N ASP A 445 -2.38 -10.35 42.33
CA ASP A 445 -1.81 -9.02 42.17
C ASP A 445 -0.75 -8.96 41.04
N GLY A 446 -0.58 -10.03 40.27
CA GLY A 446 0.45 -10.13 39.24
C GLY A 446 0.16 -9.22 38.05
N ILE A 447 1.22 -8.90 37.29
CA ILE A 447 1.19 -8.00 36.14
C ILE A 447 1.29 -8.81 34.85
N SER A 448 0.44 -8.51 33.86
CA SER A 448 0.63 -8.99 32.49
C SER A 448 1.27 -7.90 31.63
N ILE A 449 2.23 -8.29 30.78
CA ILE A 449 2.87 -7.44 29.78
C ILE A 449 2.71 -8.16 28.43
N PRO A 450 1.91 -7.65 27.48
CA PRO A 450 1.18 -6.37 27.54
C PRO A 450 0.00 -6.38 28.52
N CYS A 451 -0.30 -5.21 29.08
CA CYS A 451 -1.49 -4.98 29.91
C CYS A 451 -2.76 -4.83 29.07
N LYS A 452 -2.63 -4.28 27.86
CA LYS A 452 -3.78 -3.93 27.02
C LYS A 452 -3.39 -3.88 25.55
N SER A 453 -4.30 -4.27 24.67
CA SER A 453 -4.18 -4.03 23.23
C SER A 453 -5.49 -3.47 22.67
N THR A 454 -5.38 -2.56 21.70
CA THR A 454 -6.51 -1.93 21.03
C THR A 454 -6.31 -2.01 19.52
N SER A 455 -7.27 -2.57 18.79
CA SER A 455 -7.28 -2.55 17.34
C SER A 455 -7.92 -1.27 16.81
N TYR A 456 -7.50 -0.80 15.64
CA TYR A 456 -8.04 0.39 14.97
C TYR A 456 -8.29 0.10 13.51
N ILE A 457 -9.28 0.76 12.91
CA ILE A 457 -9.64 0.55 11.51
C ILE A 457 -10.02 1.86 10.82
N ASN A 458 -9.71 1.98 9.53
CA ASN A 458 -10.20 3.09 8.70
C ASN A 458 -10.48 2.67 7.25
N PRO A 459 -11.43 3.33 6.57
CA PRO A 459 -11.76 3.03 5.17
C PRO A 459 -10.63 3.50 4.25
N CYS A 460 -10.31 2.70 3.24
CA CYS A 460 -9.24 3.02 2.31
C CYS A 460 -9.52 2.62 0.86
N PHE A 461 -8.71 3.21 -0.02
CA PHE A 461 -8.53 2.81 -1.40
C PHE A 461 -7.08 2.37 -1.62
N ALA A 462 -6.84 1.09 -1.80
CA ALA A 462 -5.51 0.53 -2.05
C ALA A 462 -5.52 -0.37 -3.29
N SER A 463 -5.52 0.20 -4.49
CA SER A 463 -5.78 -0.55 -5.73
C SER A 463 -4.76 -1.67 -6.00
N LYS A 464 -3.48 -1.47 -5.64
CA LYS A 464 -2.40 -2.45 -5.90
C LYS A 464 -2.55 -3.70 -5.04
N VAL A 465 -2.81 -3.53 -3.74
CA VAL A 465 -3.08 -4.63 -2.80
C VAL A 465 -4.39 -5.32 -3.14
N TYR A 466 -5.46 -4.54 -3.36
CA TYR A 466 -6.77 -5.06 -3.74
C TYR A 466 -6.72 -5.93 -5.01
N ASN A 467 -6.03 -5.46 -6.06
CA ASN A 467 -5.94 -6.22 -7.32
C ASN A 467 -5.13 -7.51 -7.17
N GLN A 468 -4.17 -7.59 -6.24
CA GLN A 468 -3.47 -8.84 -5.95
C GLN A 468 -4.45 -9.87 -5.38
N ALA A 469 -5.24 -9.50 -4.36
CA ALA A 469 -6.27 -10.36 -3.79
C ALA A 469 -7.30 -10.80 -4.85
N ARG A 470 -7.80 -9.85 -5.65
CA ARG A 470 -8.77 -10.11 -6.72
C ARG A 470 -8.21 -11.02 -7.83
N THR A 471 -6.91 -10.96 -8.12
CA THR A 471 -6.30 -11.81 -9.16
C THR A 471 -6.16 -13.26 -8.70
N LEU A 472 -6.00 -13.52 -7.39
CA LEU A 472 -6.00 -14.87 -6.84
C LEU A 472 -7.33 -15.60 -7.11
N GLU A 473 -8.44 -14.87 -7.25
CA GLU A 473 -9.74 -15.45 -7.58
C GLU A 473 -9.90 -15.93 -9.03
N ARG A 474 -9.14 -15.33 -9.97
CA ARG A 474 -9.35 -15.51 -11.41
C ARG A 474 -8.93 -16.90 -11.87
N ASN A 475 -9.70 -17.91 -11.46
CA ASN A 475 -9.83 -19.16 -12.19
C ASN A 475 -10.51 -18.85 -13.52
N MET A 476 -9.78 -19.10 -14.60
CA MET A 476 -10.15 -18.88 -16.01
C MET A 476 -11.47 -19.56 -16.45
N HIS A 477 -12.15 -20.28 -15.55
CA HIS A 477 -13.33 -21.11 -15.79
C HIS A 477 -14.60 -20.69 -15.04
N SER A 478 -14.54 -19.69 -14.15
CA SER A 478 -15.76 -19.23 -13.45
C SER A 478 -16.49 -18.19 -14.31
N LYS A 479 -17.69 -18.55 -14.80
CA LYS A 479 -18.56 -17.68 -15.62
C LYS A 479 -19.54 -16.85 -14.79
N ASP A 480 -19.53 -17.01 -13.47
CA ASP A 480 -20.48 -16.36 -12.58
C ASP A 480 -19.82 -15.18 -11.85
N ARG A 481 -20.61 -14.12 -11.66
CA ARG A 481 -20.27 -13.02 -10.77
C ARG A 481 -20.03 -13.62 -9.38
N VAL A 482 -18.81 -13.52 -8.87
CA VAL A 482 -18.44 -14.08 -7.57
C VAL A 482 -19.12 -13.25 -6.48
N ILE A 483 -20.32 -13.66 -6.05
CA ILE A 483 -21.06 -13.00 -4.95
C ILE A 483 -20.28 -13.13 -3.64
N SER A 484 -19.50 -14.21 -3.49
CA SER A 484 -18.65 -14.49 -2.33
C SER A 484 -17.33 -15.08 -2.79
N SER A 485 -16.23 -14.47 -2.37
CA SER A 485 -14.89 -14.97 -2.68
C SER A 485 -14.13 -15.26 -1.41
N ARG A 486 -13.51 -16.44 -1.36
CA ARG A 486 -12.64 -16.81 -0.25
C ARG A 486 -11.47 -15.84 -0.06
N HIS A 487 -10.90 -15.32 -1.16
CA HIS A 487 -9.76 -14.40 -1.11
C HIS A 487 -10.19 -12.98 -0.71
N MET A 488 -11.39 -12.54 -1.09
CA MET A 488 -11.89 -11.22 -0.68
C MET A 488 -12.66 -11.25 0.65
N GLU A 489 -12.79 -12.42 1.24
CA GLU A 489 -13.30 -12.65 2.59
C GLU A 489 -12.17 -13.08 3.54
N GLN A 490 -10.94 -12.70 3.21
CA GLN A 490 -9.76 -12.92 4.04
C GLN A 490 -9.10 -11.57 4.37
N VAL A 491 -8.55 -11.47 5.58
CA VAL A 491 -7.66 -10.37 5.97
C VAL A 491 -6.22 -10.68 5.56
N TYR A 492 -5.48 -9.63 5.23
CA TYR A 492 -4.09 -9.72 4.77
C TYR A 492 -3.18 -8.80 5.56
N VAL A 493 -1.87 -9.03 5.49
CA VAL A 493 -0.84 -8.10 5.96
C VAL A 493 -0.18 -7.47 4.74
N ALA A 494 -0.01 -6.14 4.73
CA ALA A 494 0.69 -5.44 3.67
C ALA A 494 1.27 -4.11 4.16
N TYR A 495 2.48 -3.77 3.73
CA TYR A 495 3.01 -2.41 3.86
C TYR A 495 2.35 -1.52 2.80
N GLN A 496 1.19 -0.95 3.15
CA GLN A 496 0.36 -0.14 2.23
C GLN A 496 0.97 1.24 1.99
N LYS A 497 1.91 1.31 1.05
CA LYS A 497 2.56 2.55 0.65
C LYS A 497 1.70 3.32 -0.35
N ASN A 498 1.06 2.61 -1.27
CA ASN A 498 0.13 3.13 -2.24
C ASN A 498 -1.32 2.93 -1.78
N ALA A 499 -1.78 3.81 -0.90
CA ALA A 499 -3.16 3.82 -0.42
C ALA A 499 -3.66 5.26 -0.21
N PHE A 500 -4.96 5.47 -0.43
CA PHE A 500 -5.67 6.65 0.01
C PHE A 500 -6.57 6.29 1.20
N HIS A 501 -6.26 6.86 2.36
CA HIS A 501 -7.08 6.73 3.56
C HIS A 501 -8.19 7.76 3.50
N ILE A 502 -9.44 7.29 3.52
CA ILE A 502 -10.64 8.11 3.25
C ILE A 502 -11.01 8.95 4.48
N ASP A 503 -10.79 8.39 5.67
CA ASP A 503 -11.02 9.02 6.96
C ASP A 503 -10.00 8.50 7.98
N ASP A 504 -9.95 9.13 9.16
CA ASP A 504 -9.01 8.81 10.23
C ASP A 504 -9.36 7.48 10.92
N PRO A 505 -8.36 6.75 11.48
CA PRO A 505 -8.63 5.51 12.21
C PRO A 505 -9.45 5.70 13.47
N GLN A 506 -10.37 4.75 13.68
CA GLN A 506 -11.19 4.66 14.89
C GLN A 506 -10.90 3.36 15.61
N GLU A 507 -10.92 3.41 16.95
CA GLU A 507 -10.78 2.24 17.82
C GLU A 507 -11.84 1.20 17.48
N LEU A 508 -11.46 -0.07 17.53
CA LEU A 508 -12.33 -1.21 17.28
C LEU A 508 -12.47 -2.10 18.53
N PHE A 509 -11.60 -3.08 18.72
CA PHE A 509 -11.65 -4.02 19.83
C PHE A 509 -10.54 -3.77 20.84
N GLU A 510 -10.87 -3.93 22.12
CA GLU A 510 -9.92 -3.81 23.23
C GLU A 510 -9.89 -5.12 24.03
N PHE A 511 -8.68 -5.51 24.44
CA PHE A 511 -8.42 -6.64 25.33
C PHE A 511 -7.47 -6.20 26.45
N VAL A 512 -7.79 -6.60 27.69
CA VAL A 512 -7.05 -6.24 28.90
C VAL A 512 -6.56 -7.51 29.58
N HIS A 513 -5.31 -7.51 30.03
CA HIS A 513 -4.67 -8.64 30.70
C HIS A 513 -4.07 -8.17 32.04
N PRO A 514 -4.30 -8.89 33.17
CA PRO A 514 -5.19 -10.04 33.29
C PRO A 514 -6.67 -9.64 33.12
N ASN A 515 -7.42 -10.52 32.46
CA ASN A 515 -8.86 -10.38 32.29
C ASN A 515 -9.59 -10.82 33.57
N ARG A 516 -10.24 -9.87 34.26
CA ARG A 516 -10.91 -10.10 35.54
C ARG A 516 -12.43 -10.26 35.41
N ASP A 517 -12.94 -10.41 34.20
CA ASP A 517 -14.36 -10.64 33.95
C ASP A 517 -14.81 -11.98 34.56
N THR A 518 -16.10 -12.05 34.89
CA THR A 518 -16.69 -13.23 35.52
C THR A 518 -16.88 -14.37 34.51
N ASP A 519 -16.40 -15.56 34.87
CA ASP A 519 -16.50 -16.83 34.11
C ASP A 519 -17.93 -17.09 33.59
N PRO A 520 -18.13 -17.38 32.28
CA PRO A 520 -17.12 -17.52 31.24
C PRO A 520 -16.59 -16.20 30.68
N ILE A 521 -15.26 -16.14 30.48
CA ILE A 521 -14.63 -15.08 29.69
C ILE A 521 -15.11 -15.21 28.24
N ASP A 522 -15.74 -14.15 27.73
CA ASP A 522 -16.18 -14.05 26.35
C ASP A 522 -15.29 -13.05 25.59
N ASN A 523 -14.47 -13.56 24.67
CA ASN A 523 -13.63 -12.74 23.80
C ASN A 523 -14.32 -12.37 22.49
N SER A 524 -15.61 -12.70 22.30
CA SER A 524 -16.36 -12.28 21.14
C SER A 524 -16.61 -10.77 21.20
N ARG A 525 -16.61 -10.11 20.04
CA ARG A 525 -16.78 -8.66 19.96
C ARG A 525 -17.67 -8.28 18.79
N TYR A 526 -18.39 -7.20 18.95
CA TYR A 526 -19.11 -6.53 17.87
C TYR A 526 -18.98 -5.02 18.06
N LYS A 527 -18.69 -4.31 16.97
CA LYS A 527 -18.70 -2.85 16.98
C LYS A 527 -19.19 -2.29 15.64
N THR A 528 -19.85 -1.15 15.73
CA THR A 528 -20.18 -0.31 14.58
C THR A 528 -19.34 0.96 14.63
N VAL A 529 -18.63 1.25 13.55
CA VAL A 529 -17.85 2.48 13.40
C VAL A 529 -18.34 3.25 12.17
N ARG A 530 -18.30 4.58 12.23
CA ARG A 530 -18.85 5.46 11.21
C ARG A 530 -17.80 6.44 10.72
N PHE A 531 -17.60 6.51 9.42
CA PHE A 531 -16.66 7.41 8.77
C PHE A 531 -17.38 8.32 7.78
N ARG A 532 -16.70 9.37 7.31
CA ARG A 532 -17.27 10.30 6.33
C ARG A 532 -16.32 10.55 5.17
N ALA A 533 -16.80 10.37 3.95
CA ALA A 533 -16.03 10.70 2.76
C ALA A 533 -15.91 12.24 2.61
N SER A 534 -14.69 12.77 2.67
CA SER A 534 -14.44 14.23 2.53
C SER A 534 -14.43 14.72 1.07
N ILE A 535 -14.32 13.79 0.12
CA ILE A 535 -14.26 14.02 -1.32
C ILE A 535 -14.86 12.80 -2.04
N ASP A 536 -15.39 12.99 -3.26
CA ASP A 536 -15.74 11.88 -4.14
C ASP A 536 -14.54 10.96 -4.34
N CYS A 537 -14.71 9.68 -4.02
CA CYS A 537 -13.65 8.67 -4.04
C CYS A 537 -14.22 7.27 -4.28
N VAL A 538 -13.35 6.27 -4.24
CA VAL A 538 -13.72 4.84 -4.28
C VAL A 538 -13.15 4.19 -3.04
N MET A 539 -13.91 3.34 -2.38
CA MET A 539 -13.43 2.49 -1.29
C MET A 539 -13.34 1.06 -1.76
N ASN A 540 -12.27 0.35 -1.39
CA ASN A 540 -12.12 -1.06 -1.78
C ASN A 540 -11.72 -1.97 -0.60
N GLY A 541 -11.65 -1.40 0.59
CA GLY A 541 -11.38 -2.13 1.82
C GLY A 541 -11.16 -1.18 2.99
N PHE A 542 -10.57 -1.74 4.04
CA PHE A 542 -10.16 -1.03 5.24
C PHE A 542 -8.71 -1.36 5.56
N THR A 543 -8.04 -0.43 6.22
CA THR A 543 -6.74 -0.66 6.83
C THR A 543 -6.90 -0.81 8.34
N GLY A 544 -6.30 -1.86 8.89
CA GLY A 544 -6.27 -2.17 10.30
C GLY A 544 -4.89 -1.93 10.93
N TYR A 545 -4.91 -1.46 12.17
CA TYR A 545 -3.74 -1.19 12.99
C TYR A 545 -3.97 -1.69 14.41
N PHE A 546 -2.95 -1.59 15.26
CA PHE A 546 -3.13 -1.72 16.70
C PHE A 546 -2.18 -0.79 17.48
N ASP A 547 -2.52 -0.56 18.73
CA ASP A 547 -1.58 -0.20 19.77
C ASP A 547 -1.65 -1.18 20.94
N THR A 548 -0.62 -1.18 21.76
CA THR A 548 -0.57 -1.96 22.99
C THR A 548 0.12 -1.20 24.09
N VAL A 549 -0.53 -1.16 25.26
CA VAL A 549 0.08 -0.72 26.50
C VAL A 549 0.86 -1.89 27.06
N LEU A 550 2.18 -1.84 26.98
CA LEU A 550 3.03 -2.85 27.58
C LEU A 550 2.91 -2.79 29.11
N TYR A 551 3.17 -1.61 29.67
CA TYR A 551 2.99 -1.31 31.09
C TYR A 551 2.97 0.21 31.32
N LYS A 552 1.93 0.71 32.01
CA LYS A 552 1.73 2.15 32.29
C LYS A 552 1.80 3.02 31.02
N ASP A 553 2.82 3.87 30.91
CA ASP A 553 3.05 4.82 29.81
C ASP A 553 3.89 4.25 28.65
N ILE A 554 4.35 3.01 28.77
CA ILE A 554 5.17 2.34 27.76
C ILE A 554 4.25 1.67 26.73
N ILE A 555 4.14 2.30 25.56
CA ILE A 555 3.21 1.90 24.49
C ILE A 555 4.00 1.54 23.22
N LEU A 556 3.64 0.41 22.60
CA LEU A 556 4.01 0.09 21.21
C LEU A 556 2.79 0.35 20.31
N SER A 557 3.02 0.95 19.15
CA SER A 557 1.93 1.29 18.24
C SER A 557 2.37 1.23 16.79
N ILE A 558 1.51 0.66 15.93
CA ILE A 558 1.57 0.82 14.47
C ILE A 558 0.49 1.76 13.94
N HIS A 559 -0.29 2.39 14.82
CA HIS A 559 -1.27 3.38 14.45
C HIS A 559 -0.59 4.59 13.78
N PRO A 560 -1.07 5.09 12.63
CA PRO A 560 -0.32 6.05 11.80
C PRO A 560 0.02 7.37 12.50
N PHE A 561 -0.83 7.84 13.43
CA PHE A 561 -0.59 9.09 14.17
C PHE A 561 0.27 8.92 15.43
N THR A 562 0.43 7.70 15.93
CA THR A 562 1.17 7.41 17.18
C THR A 562 2.24 6.34 16.98
N HIS A 563 2.63 6.06 15.72
CA HIS A 563 3.53 4.97 15.35
C HIS A 563 4.86 5.07 16.10
N THR A 564 5.27 3.97 16.73
CA THR A 564 6.54 3.91 17.46
C THR A 564 7.70 4.10 16.48
N LYS A 565 8.53 5.11 16.71
CA LYS A 565 9.61 5.47 15.78
C LYS A 565 10.63 4.33 15.66
N GLY A 566 10.84 3.86 14.44
CA GLY A 566 11.83 2.81 14.13
C GLY A 566 11.33 1.38 14.30
N LEU A 567 10.06 1.20 14.70
CA LEU A 567 9.41 -0.11 14.75
C LEU A 567 9.14 -0.62 13.32
N ILE A 568 9.48 -1.88 13.05
CA ILE A 568 9.33 -2.51 11.72
C ILE A 568 8.74 -3.93 11.80
N SER A 569 8.41 -4.42 13.00
CA SER A 569 7.91 -5.79 13.24
C SER A 569 6.57 -6.07 12.59
N TRP A 570 5.70 -5.07 12.44
CA TRP A 570 4.35 -5.26 11.91
C TRP A 570 4.06 -4.27 10.79
N PHE A 571 3.52 -4.78 9.69
CA PHE A 571 2.80 -3.97 8.73
C PHE A 571 1.30 -3.91 9.07
N SER A 572 0.57 -3.02 8.42
CA SER A 572 -0.88 -2.88 8.61
C SER A 572 -1.65 -4.09 8.08
N MET A 573 -2.80 -4.37 8.69
CA MET A 573 -3.76 -5.33 8.17
C MET A 573 -4.59 -4.69 7.04
N PHE A 574 -4.91 -5.43 5.99
CA PHE A 574 -5.85 -5.02 4.94
C PHE A 574 -7.09 -5.91 4.99
N VAL A 575 -8.27 -5.28 5.03
CA VAL A 575 -9.57 -5.94 5.04
C VAL A 575 -10.31 -5.59 3.75
N PRO A 576 -10.34 -6.47 2.73
CA PRO A 576 -10.97 -6.19 1.45
C PRO A 576 -12.50 -6.14 1.52
N LEU A 577 -13.10 -5.44 0.56
CA LEU A 577 -14.51 -5.61 0.17
C LEU A 577 -14.56 -6.38 -1.15
N THR A 578 -15.49 -7.32 -1.34
CA THR A 578 -15.59 -8.04 -2.62
C THR A 578 -15.74 -7.10 -3.81
N GLU A 579 -16.62 -6.10 -3.70
CA GLU A 579 -16.84 -5.09 -4.73
C GLU A 579 -16.43 -3.70 -4.23
N PRO A 580 -15.71 -2.89 -5.02
CA PRO A 580 -15.41 -1.52 -4.65
C PRO A 580 -16.68 -0.66 -4.59
N VAL A 581 -16.73 0.24 -3.63
CA VAL A 581 -17.86 1.14 -3.36
C VAL A 581 -17.53 2.53 -3.85
N GLN A 582 -18.36 3.09 -4.72
CA GLN A 582 -18.26 4.48 -5.15
C GLN A 582 -18.85 5.37 -4.06
N LEU A 583 -18.10 6.38 -3.62
CA LEU A 583 -18.49 7.29 -2.56
C LEU A 583 -18.58 8.72 -3.08
N LYS A 584 -19.61 9.43 -2.65
CA LYS A 584 -19.78 10.87 -2.84
C LYS A 584 -19.29 11.63 -1.62
N LYS A 585 -18.82 12.85 -1.85
CA LYS A 585 -18.48 13.77 -0.76
C LYS A 585 -19.68 13.92 0.19
N GLY A 586 -19.43 13.67 1.47
CA GLY A 586 -20.43 13.73 2.52
C GLY A 586 -21.10 12.41 2.84
N ASP A 587 -20.91 11.36 2.03
CA ASP A 587 -21.44 10.03 2.32
C ASP A 587 -20.93 9.53 3.69
N GLU A 588 -21.84 8.94 4.45
CA GLU A 588 -21.53 8.25 5.70
C GLU A 588 -21.26 6.78 5.40
N ILE A 589 -20.13 6.28 5.90
CA ILE A 589 -19.69 4.89 5.75
C ILE A 589 -19.88 4.21 7.09
N THR A 590 -20.87 3.33 7.18
CA THR A 590 -21.18 2.60 8.41
C THR A 590 -20.69 1.16 8.29
N LEU A 591 -19.57 0.87 8.97
CA LEU A 591 -18.96 -0.46 9.04
C LEU A 591 -19.45 -1.20 10.29
N HIS A 592 -19.85 -2.45 10.09
CA HIS A 592 -20.09 -3.42 11.14
C HIS A 592 -18.97 -4.45 11.13
N PHE A 593 -18.37 -4.72 12.29
CA PHE A 593 -17.26 -5.65 12.43
C PHE A 593 -17.50 -6.55 13.64
N TRP A 594 -17.25 -7.85 13.44
CA TRP A 594 -17.39 -8.86 14.48
C TRP A 594 -16.09 -9.63 14.65
N ARG A 595 -15.80 -10.00 15.89
CA ARG A 595 -14.87 -11.06 16.25
C ARG A 595 -15.69 -12.22 16.79
N CYS A 596 -15.69 -13.32 16.06
CA CYS A 596 -16.50 -14.50 16.32
C CYS A 596 -15.63 -15.63 16.85
N ILE A 597 -16.18 -16.45 17.74
CA ILE A 597 -15.45 -17.52 18.42
C ILE A 597 -16.23 -18.83 18.29
N ALA A 598 -15.49 -19.90 18.05
CA ALA A 598 -15.91 -21.28 18.23
C ALA A 598 -14.87 -22.04 19.05
N THR A 599 -15.16 -23.29 19.39
CA THR A 599 -14.28 -24.14 20.22
C THR A 599 -12.88 -24.37 19.65
N HIS A 600 -12.70 -24.26 18.32
CA HIS A 600 -11.47 -24.65 17.62
C HIS A 600 -10.93 -23.52 16.72
N LYS A 601 -11.63 -22.38 16.64
CA LYS A 601 -11.24 -21.26 15.78
C LYS A 601 -11.82 -19.93 16.26
N VAL A 602 -11.17 -18.85 15.85
CA VAL A 602 -11.66 -17.48 15.90
C VAL A 602 -11.66 -16.93 14.47
N TRP A 603 -12.53 -15.99 14.16
CA TRP A 603 -12.53 -15.31 12.86
C TRP A 603 -13.14 -13.92 12.97
N TYR A 604 -12.96 -13.11 11.92
CA TYR A 604 -13.62 -11.82 11.78
C TYR A 604 -14.69 -11.87 10.71
N GLU A 605 -15.81 -11.18 10.94
CA GLU A 605 -16.83 -10.91 9.92
C GLU A 605 -16.99 -9.40 9.76
N TRP A 606 -17.33 -8.93 8.56
CA TRP A 606 -17.55 -7.51 8.32
C TRP A 606 -18.54 -7.21 7.19
N CYS A 607 -19.26 -6.10 7.31
CA CYS A 607 -20.10 -5.56 6.24
C CYS A 607 -20.31 -4.06 6.36
N LEU A 608 -20.76 -3.47 5.25
CA LEU A 608 -21.28 -2.10 5.21
C LEU A 608 -22.80 -2.11 5.27
N SER A 609 -23.37 -1.19 6.05
CA SER A 609 -24.80 -0.86 5.97
C SER A 609 -25.07 0.43 5.20
N GLU A 610 -24.10 1.33 5.13
CA GLU A 610 -24.15 2.62 4.42
C GLU A 610 -22.79 2.94 3.76
N PRO A 611 -22.78 3.72 2.65
CA PRO A 611 -23.95 4.18 1.90
C PRO A 611 -24.56 3.08 1.01
N ILE A 612 -23.79 2.01 0.75
CA ILE A 612 -24.21 0.84 -0.01
C ILE A 612 -24.09 -0.39 0.90
N LYS A 613 -25.17 -1.17 0.98
CA LYS A 613 -25.19 -2.42 1.74
C LYS A 613 -24.36 -3.49 1.02
N THR A 614 -23.41 -4.09 1.73
CA THR A 614 -22.68 -5.27 1.25
C THR A 614 -23.24 -6.53 1.90
N HIS A 615 -22.87 -7.70 1.37
CA HIS A 615 -23.05 -8.94 2.12
C HIS A 615 -22.10 -8.96 3.33
N VAL A 616 -22.35 -9.88 4.27
CA VAL A 616 -21.43 -10.19 5.37
C VAL A 616 -20.29 -11.03 4.83
N HIS A 617 -19.08 -10.50 4.93
CA HIS A 617 -17.86 -11.19 4.51
C HIS A 617 -17.45 -12.20 5.58
N ASN A 618 -16.89 -13.33 5.13
CA ASN A 618 -16.28 -14.35 5.98
C ASN A 618 -17.24 -15.01 7.00
N ILE A 619 -18.52 -15.17 6.63
CA ILE A 619 -19.53 -15.86 7.46
C ILE A 619 -18.98 -17.22 7.92
N ASP A 620 -19.09 -17.49 9.22
CA ASP A 620 -18.60 -18.70 9.88
C ASP A 620 -17.10 -18.96 9.68
N GLY A 621 -16.31 -17.94 9.32
CA GLY A 621 -14.87 -18.05 9.07
C GLY A 621 -14.55 -18.88 7.83
N ARG A 622 -15.44 -18.92 6.83
CA ARG A 622 -15.25 -19.73 5.61
C ARG A 622 -14.08 -19.26 4.74
N GLY A 623 -13.81 -17.96 4.74
CA GLY A 623 -12.73 -17.30 4.04
C GLY A 623 -11.41 -17.51 4.77
N HIS A 624 -11.39 -17.04 6.02
CA HIS A 624 -10.21 -16.96 6.86
C HIS A 624 -10.52 -17.30 8.32
N PRO A 625 -10.39 -18.59 8.71
CA PRO A 625 -10.38 -19.00 10.10
C PRO A 625 -8.97 -18.83 10.70
N ILE A 626 -8.91 -18.46 11.98
CA ILE A 626 -7.71 -18.43 12.81
C ILE A 626 -7.82 -19.58 13.81
N TRP A 627 -6.99 -20.60 13.65
CA TRP A 627 -7.11 -21.85 14.40
C TRP A 627 -6.45 -21.76 15.78
N GLN A 628 -7.11 -22.38 16.78
CA GLN A 628 -6.65 -22.42 18.18
C GLN A 628 -5.69 -23.57 18.47
#